data_AF-A0A5C5ZMZ4-F1
#
_entry.id   AF-A0A5C5ZMZ4-F1
#
_cell.length_a   1.000
_cell.length_b   1.000
_cell.length_c   1.000
_cell.angle_alpha   90.00
_cell.angle_beta   90.00
_cell.angle_gamma   90.00
#
_symmetry.space_group_name_H-M   'P 1'
#
loop_
_entity.id
_entity.type
_entity.pdbx_description
1 polymer ?
#
loop_
_entity_poly.entity_id
_entity_poly.type
_entity_poly.pdbx_seq_one_letter_code
_entity_poly.pdbx_strand_id
1 'polypeptide(L)'
;MKRKQVSEGRKAVYYVGMGMSLLGLLLFLSTFVTFAMNFGNFNNFRGRAQSGMLRAFSGVVLLIAGGAVTTVGRAGLAGSGLVLDPEKAREDVEPWSRMSGGMLKDTLDEAGVDLSEVAGKLSGSEAAGSDLPFDEKLRRLHALREEGILTEEEYQREKQEILDRS
;
A
#
# COMPACT_ATOMS: atom_id res chain seq x y z
N MET A 1 -7.59 35.45 2.27
CA MET A 1 -7.69 33.97 2.31
C MET A 1 -9.15 33.57 2.51
N LYS A 2 -9.85 33.09 1.47
CA LYS A 2 -11.22 32.57 1.58
C LYS A 2 -11.17 31.23 2.31
N ARG A 3 -11.67 31.17 3.55
CA ARG A 3 -11.83 29.90 4.30
C ARG A 3 -12.79 29.01 3.51
N LYS A 4 -12.31 27.90 2.94
CA LYS A 4 -13.16 26.88 2.32
C LYS A 4 -14.08 26.34 3.42
N GLN A 5 -15.33 26.81 3.44
CA GLN A 5 -16.34 26.34 4.38
C GLN A 5 -16.66 24.88 4.03
N VAL A 6 -16.28 23.96 4.91
CA VAL A 6 -16.70 22.55 4.81
C VAL A 6 -18.23 22.55 4.89
N SER A 7 -18.92 21.96 3.92
CA SER A 7 -20.39 21.93 3.90
C SER A 7 -20.92 21.35 5.22
N GLU A 8 -21.90 22.02 5.84
CA GLU A 8 -22.47 21.63 7.14
C GLU A 8 -22.89 20.15 7.20
N GLY A 9 -23.40 19.60 6.10
CA GLY A 9 -23.77 18.17 6.00
C GLY A 9 -22.61 17.19 6.20
N ARG A 10 -21.41 17.50 5.68
CA ARG A 10 -20.20 16.66 5.88
C ARG A 10 -19.78 16.62 7.34
N LYS A 11 -19.90 17.76 8.02
CA LYS A 11 -19.60 17.90 9.43
C LYS A 11 -20.58 17.08 10.27
N ALA A 12 -21.88 17.15 9.95
CA ALA A 12 -22.90 16.34 10.62
C ALA A 12 -22.66 14.84 10.46
N VAL A 13 -22.42 14.35 9.23
CA VAL A 13 -22.12 12.93 8.96
C VAL A 13 -20.87 12.47 9.72
N TYR A 14 -19.83 13.29 9.75
CA TYR A 14 -18.62 13.00 10.52
C TYR A 14 -18.92 12.83 12.02
N TYR A 15 -19.65 13.75 12.64
CA TYR A 15 -19.97 13.67 14.06
C TYR A 15 -20.95 12.53 14.40
N VAL A 16 -21.89 12.22 13.52
CA VAL A 16 -22.78 11.06 13.66
C VAL A 16 -21.97 9.77 13.64
N GLY A 17 -21.08 9.61 12.65
CA GLY A 17 -20.18 8.46 12.57
C GLY A 17 -19.29 8.35 13.80
N MET A 18 -18.73 9.47 14.26
CA MET A 18 -17.88 9.51 15.45
C MET A 18 -18.65 9.14 16.73
N GLY A 19 -19.88 9.64 16.91
CA GLY A 19 -20.74 9.28 18.04
C GLY A 19 -21.09 7.79 18.03
N MET A 20 -21.41 7.25 16.85
CA MET A 20 -21.71 5.83 16.67
C MET A 20 -20.50 4.94 16.99
N SER A 21 -19.30 5.32 16.52
CA SER A 21 -18.05 4.64 16.85
C SER A 21 -17.74 4.67 18.35
N LEU A 22 -17.91 5.83 19.00
CA LEU A 22 -17.68 5.97 20.45
C LEU A 22 -18.64 5.10 21.25
N LEU A 23 -19.93 5.08 20.89
CA LEU A 23 -20.92 4.23 21.54
C LEU A 23 -20.60 2.74 21.34
N GLY A 24 -20.15 2.35 20.14
CA GLY A 24 -19.72 0.99 19.84
C GLY A 24 -18.51 0.57 20.67
N LEU A 25 -17.53 1.46 20.81
CA LEU A 25 -16.35 1.27 21.64
C LEU A 25 -16.73 1.06 23.10
N LEU A 26 -17.60 1.92 23.65
CA LEU A 26 -18.07 1.81 25.03
C LEU A 26 -18.81 0.49 25.27
N LEU A 27 -19.70 0.08 24.36
CA LEU A 27 -20.39 -1.20 24.45
C LEU A 27 -19.40 -2.37 24.40
N PHE A 28 -18.40 -2.32 23.52
CA PHE A 28 -17.38 -3.36 23.43
C PHE A 28 -16.53 -3.43 24.71
N LEU A 29 -16.03 -2.29 25.22
CA LEU A 29 -15.24 -2.25 26.47
C LEU A 29 -16.06 -2.70 27.69
N SER A 30 -17.38 -2.45 27.70
CA SER A 30 -18.26 -2.89 28.79
C SER A 30 -18.23 -4.41 29.02
N THR A 31 -17.90 -5.19 27.98
CA THR A 31 -17.79 -6.65 28.07
C THR A 31 -16.61 -7.08 28.92
N PHE A 32 -15.47 -6.39 28.82
CA PHE A 32 -14.28 -6.63 29.64
C PHE A 32 -14.50 -6.23 31.09
N VAL A 33 -15.18 -5.11 31.32
CA VAL A 33 -15.56 -4.68 32.68
C VAL A 33 -16.48 -5.73 33.32
N THR A 34 -17.49 -6.18 32.59
CA THR A 34 -18.40 -7.24 33.06
C THR A 34 -17.64 -8.53 33.36
N PHE A 35 -16.71 -8.92 32.50
CA PHE A 35 -15.88 -10.10 32.71
C PHE A 35 -15.00 -9.98 33.96
N ALA A 36 -14.29 -8.87 34.12
CA ALA A 36 -13.42 -8.61 35.27
C ALA A 36 -14.19 -8.61 36.60
N MET A 37 -15.34 -7.94 36.66
CA MET A 37 -16.18 -7.90 37.87
C MET A 37 -16.77 -9.26 38.25
N ASN A 38 -16.89 -10.18 37.29
CA ASN A 38 -17.47 -11.50 37.51
C ASN A 38 -16.42 -12.63 37.42
N PHE A 39 -15.14 -12.29 37.43
CA PHE A 39 -14.05 -13.26 37.34
C PHE A 39 -14.07 -14.20 38.56
N GLY A 40 -14.05 -15.51 38.31
CA GLY A 40 -14.17 -16.53 39.36
C GLY A 40 -15.62 -16.84 39.80
N ASN A 41 -16.62 -16.09 39.36
CA ASN A 41 -18.02 -16.41 39.59
C ASN A 41 -18.59 -17.22 38.41
N PHE A 42 -18.91 -18.50 38.61
CA PHE A 42 -19.43 -19.41 37.57
C PHE A 42 -20.97 -19.54 37.54
N ASN A 43 -21.69 -18.87 38.45
CA ASN A 43 -23.14 -18.96 38.51
C ASN A 43 -23.79 -18.31 37.27
N ASN A 44 -24.64 -19.04 36.53
CA ASN A 44 -25.25 -18.55 35.29
C ASN A 44 -24.21 -18.07 34.23
N PHE A 45 -23.08 -18.80 34.12
CA PHE A 45 -22.02 -18.51 33.15
C PHE A 45 -22.55 -18.38 31.71
N ARG A 46 -23.44 -19.30 31.29
CA ARG A 46 -24.02 -19.30 29.93
C ARG A 46 -24.77 -17.99 29.62
N GLY A 47 -25.62 -17.51 30.54
CA GLY A 47 -26.37 -16.28 30.35
C GLY A 47 -25.46 -15.05 30.26
N ARG A 48 -24.44 -14.98 31.13
CA ARG A 48 -23.43 -13.91 31.07
C ARG A 48 -22.63 -13.95 29.77
N ALA A 49 -22.16 -15.13 29.36
CA ALA A 49 -21.40 -15.31 28.12
C ALA A 49 -22.21 -14.90 26.88
N GLN A 50 -23.47 -15.33 26.76
CA GLN A 50 -24.36 -14.94 25.66
C GLN A 50 -24.58 -13.42 25.62
N SER A 51 -24.88 -12.80 26.76
CA SER A 51 -25.07 -11.35 26.82
C SER A 51 -23.79 -10.57 26.53
N GLY A 52 -22.63 -11.08 26.94
CA GLY A 52 -21.32 -10.50 26.67
C GLY A 52 -20.95 -10.60 25.19
N MET A 53 -21.16 -11.76 24.57
CA MET A 53 -20.97 -11.95 23.13
C MET A 53 -21.86 -11.00 22.32
N LEU A 54 -23.17 -10.94 22.62
CA LEU A 54 -24.09 -10.05 21.92
C LEU A 54 -23.63 -8.58 21.99
N ARG A 55 -23.24 -8.10 23.18
CA ARG A 55 -22.71 -6.73 23.36
C ARG A 55 -21.40 -6.52 22.60
N ALA A 56 -20.49 -7.50 22.62
CA ALA A 56 -19.22 -7.43 21.92
C ALA A 56 -19.43 -7.32 20.41
N PHE A 57 -20.21 -8.22 19.82
CA PHE A 57 -20.54 -8.20 18.40
C PHE A 57 -21.29 -6.93 18.02
N SER A 58 -22.30 -6.52 18.78
CA SER A 58 -23.01 -5.27 18.51
C SER A 58 -22.07 -4.06 18.59
N GLY A 59 -21.15 -4.03 19.55
CA GLY A 59 -20.18 -2.96 19.72
C GLY A 59 -19.20 -2.87 18.55
N VAL A 60 -18.68 -4.02 18.10
CA VAL A 60 -17.78 -4.11 16.94
C VAL A 60 -18.49 -3.71 15.65
N VAL A 61 -19.71 -4.19 15.41
CA VAL A 61 -20.50 -3.79 14.24
C VAL A 61 -20.73 -2.28 14.23
N LEU A 62 -21.08 -1.71 15.38
CA LEU A 62 -21.33 -0.28 15.49
C LEU A 62 -20.05 0.55 15.30
N LEU A 63 -18.91 0.04 15.77
CA LEU A 63 -17.58 0.62 15.52
C LEU A 63 -17.23 0.65 14.03
N ILE A 64 -17.43 -0.48 13.33
CA ILE A 64 -17.13 -0.59 11.89
C ILE A 64 -18.06 0.33 11.09
N ALA A 65 -19.36 0.28 11.37
CA ALA A 65 -20.33 1.15 10.72
C ALA A 65 -20.03 2.63 10.99
N GLY A 66 -19.70 2.98 12.23
CA GLY A 66 -19.35 4.34 12.62
C GLY A 66 -18.08 4.82 11.93
N GLY A 67 -17.07 3.96 11.82
CA GLY A 67 -15.84 4.21 11.08
C GLY A 67 -16.08 4.44 9.59
N ALA A 68 -16.95 3.64 8.97
CA ALA A 68 -17.34 3.82 7.57
C ALA A 68 -18.03 5.16 7.34
N VAL A 69 -19.04 5.49 8.15
CA VAL A 69 -19.76 6.78 8.08
C VAL A 69 -18.80 7.96 8.29
N THR A 70 -17.90 7.85 9.26
CA THR A 70 -16.90 8.89 9.55
C THR A 70 -15.96 9.09 8.36
N THR A 71 -15.50 8.01 7.74
CA THR A 71 -14.63 8.04 6.55
C THR A 71 -15.30 8.76 5.38
N VAL A 72 -16.57 8.46 5.12
CA VAL A 72 -17.38 9.16 4.11
C VAL A 72 -17.55 10.64 4.46
N GLY A 73 -17.79 10.99 5.73
CA GLY A 73 -17.89 12.39 6.17
C GLY A 73 -16.58 13.18 5.97
N ARG A 74 -15.43 12.58 6.28
CA ARG A 74 -14.09 13.19 6.11
C ARG A 74 -13.76 13.39 4.65
N ALA A 75 -13.80 12.31 3.86
CA ALA A 75 -13.40 12.31 2.46
C ALA A 75 -14.43 13.01 1.55
N GLY A 76 -15.68 13.10 2.00
CA GLY A 76 -16.82 13.46 1.14
C GLY A 76 -17.13 12.34 0.15
N LEU A 77 -18.28 12.43 -0.54
CA LEU A 77 -18.68 11.43 -1.53
C LEU A 77 -17.62 11.24 -2.62
N ALA A 78 -16.94 12.32 -3.02
CA ALA A 78 -15.87 12.29 -4.01
C ALA A 78 -14.57 11.63 -3.54
N GLY A 79 -14.19 11.81 -2.27
CA GLY A 79 -12.98 11.18 -1.71
C GLY A 79 -13.21 9.75 -1.21
N SER A 80 -14.46 9.33 -1.01
CA SER A 80 -14.81 7.96 -0.58
C SER A 80 -14.87 6.94 -1.73
N GLY A 81 -14.61 7.37 -2.97
CA GLY A 81 -14.71 6.53 -4.18
C GLY A 81 -16.13 6.28 -4.68
N LEU A 82 -17.16 6.81 -4.01
CA LEU A 82 -18.57 6.68 -4.39
C LEU A 82 -18.97 7.60 -5.56
N VAL A 83 -18.33 8.76 -5.72
CA VAL A 83 -18.56 9.69 -6.83
C VAL A 83 -17.21 10.19 -7.34
N LEU A 84 -16.52 9.37 -8.13
CA LEU A 84 -15.33 9.82 -8.85
C LEU A 84 -15.79 10.61 -10.08
N ASP A 85 -15.53 11.92 -10.08
CA ASP A 85 -15.53 12.73 -11.29
C ASP A 85 -14.07 12.75 -11.80
N PRO A 86 -13.68 11.81 -12.70
CA PRO A 86 -12.29 11.51 -13.02
C PRO A 86 -11.53 12.67 -13.67
N GLU A 87 -12.24 13.64 -14.23
CA GLU A 87 -11.65 14.82 -14.86
C GLU A 87 -11.13 15.82 -13.83
N LYS A 88 -11.87 16.03 -12.72
CA LYS A 88 -11.47 16.95 -11.64
C LYS A 88 -10.28 16.46 -10.82
N ALA A 89 -10.15 15.14 -10.69
CA ALA A 89 -9.02 14.53 -9.98
C ALA A 89 -7.69 14.72 -10.72
N ARG A 90 -7.70 14.91 -12.05
CA ARG A 90 -6.50 15.13 -12.86
C ARG A 90 -5.94 16.56 -12.73
N GLU A 91 -6.82 17.55 -12.59
CA GLU A 91 -6.43 18.96 -12.46
C GLU A 91 -5.80 19.25 -11.08
N ASP A 92 -6.28 18.60 -10.02
CA ASP A 92 -5.80 18.79 -8.64
C ASP A 92 -4.45 18.09 -8.34
N VAL A 93 -4.06 17.04 -9.08
CA VAL A 93 -2.79 16.30 -8.90
C VAL A 93 -1.62 16.88 -9.70
N GLU A 94 -1.89 17.74 -10.67
CA GLU A 94 -0.88 18.31 -11.56
C GLU A 94 0.20 19.15 -10.83
N PRO A 95 -0.13 19.97 -9.81
CA PRO A 95 0.87 20.71 -9.04
C PRO A 95 1.76 19.81 -8.16
N TRP A 96 1.18 18.76 -7.57
CA TRP A 96 1.87 17.86 -6.64
C TRP A 96 2.83 16.89 -7.33
N SER A 97 2.49 16.49 -8.56
CA SER A 97 3.36 15.68 -9.41
C SER A 97 4.63 16.45 -9.80
N ARG A 98 4.50 17.78 -10.02
CA ARG A 98 5.66 18.66 -10.29
C ARG A 98 6.53 18.89 -9.04
N MET A 99 5.93 19.08 -7.85
CA MET A 99 6.72 19.25 -6.61
C MET A 99 7.45 17.97 -6.17
N SER A 100 6.81 16.80 -6.31
CA SER A 100 7.43 15.52 -5.93
C SER A 100 8.62 15.17 -6.82
N GLY A 101 8.54 15.51 -8.12
CA GLY A 101 9.66 15.33 -9.06
C GLY A 101 10.84 16.27 -8.82
N GLY A 102 10.60 17.47 -8.27
CA GLY A 102 11.67 18.41 -7.89
C GLY A 102 12.45 17.89 -6.67
N MET A 103 11.75 17.52 -5.61
CA MET A 103 12.37 17.04 -4.38
C MET A 103 13.15 15.73 -4.58
N LEU A 104 12.67 14.83 -5.45
CA LEU A 104 13.37 13.59 -5.76
C LEU A 104 14.69 13.84 -6.52
N LYS A 105 14.68 14.79 -7.47
CA LYS A 105 15.90 15.21 -8.19
C LYS A 105 16.91 15.84 -7.23
N ASP A 106 16.45 16.75 -6.37
CA ASP A 106 17.31 17.41 -5.38
C ASP A 106 18.00 16.38 -4.45
N THR A 107 17.26 15.34 -4.00
CA THR A 107 17.85 14.28 -3.16
C THR A 107 18.81 13.35 -3.89
N LEU A 108 18.61 13.14 -5.20
CA LEU A 108 19.48 12.29 -6.02
C LEU A 108 20.77 13.02 -6.39
N ASP A 109 20.67 14.32 -6.70
CA ASP A 109 21.81 15.20 -6.95
C ASP A 109 22.67 15.34 -5.68
N GLU A 110 22.05 15.49 -4.50
CA GLU A 110 22.76 15.53 -3.20
C GLU A 110 23.47 14.20 -2.86
N ALA A 111 22.90 13.07 -3.30
CA ALA A 111 23.52 11.75 -3.17
C ALA A 111 24.65 11.50 -4.20
N GLY A 112 24.92 12.47 -5.10
CA GLY A 112 25.92 12.37 -6.16
C GLY A 112 25.53 11.43 -7.30
N VAL A 113 24.24 11.13 -7.45
CA VAL A 113 23.72 10.23 -8.49
C VAL A 113 23.14 11.07 -9.62
N ASP A 114 23.97 11.39 -10.62
CA ASP A 114 23.50 12.09 -11.80
C ASP A 114 22.67 11.13 -12.67
N LEU A 115 21.34 11.31 -12.62
CA LEU A 115 20.40 10.54 -13.44
C LEU A 115 20.67 10.71 -14.94
N SER A 116 21.31 11.80 -15.38
CA SER A 116 21.69 12.01 -16.78
C SER A 116 22.95 11.21 -17.16
N GLU A 117 23.86 10.95 -16.21
CA GLU A 117 24.97 10.01 -16.40
C GLU A 117 24.47 8.57 -16.45
N VAL A 118 23.51 8.21 -15.59
CA VAL A 118 22.89 6.86 -15.57
C VAL A 118 22.01 6.67 -16.81
N ALA A 119 21.21 7.65 -17.20
CA ALA A 119 20.45 7.63 -18.44
C ALA A 119 21.37 7.64 -19.68
N GLY A 120 22.52 8.31 -19.62
CA GLY A 120 23.56 8.25 -20.65
C GLY A 120 24.22 6.88 -20.74
N LYS A 121 24.44 6.19 -19.61
CA LYS A 121 24.95 4.81 -19.54
C LYS A 121 23.91 3.78 -20.02
N LEU A 122 22.63 4.02 -19.77
CA LEU A 122 21.53 3.16 -20.25
C LEU A 122 21.25 3.40 -21.75
N SER A 123 21.22 4.66 -22.19
CA SER A 123 21.09 5.06 -23.60
C SER A 123 22.28 4.61 -24.45
N GLY A 124 23.50 4.68 -23.91
CA GLY A 124 24.71 4.14 -24.55
C GLY A 124 24.79 2.61 -24.56
N SER A 125 23.92 1.91 -23.83
CA SER A 125 23.84 0.44 -23.79
C SER A 125 22.77 -0.11 -24.74
N GLU A 126 21.82 0.71 -25.21
CA GLU A 126 20.74 0.27 -26.12
C GLU A 126 21.13 0.26 -27.62
N ALA A 127 22.37 0.64 -27.98
CA ALA A 127 22.87 0.57 -29.35
C ALA A 127 23.63 -0.74 -29.68
N ALA A 128 23.51 -1.79 -28.86
CA ALA A 128 24.12 -3.11 -29.13
C ALA A 128 23.08 -4.25 -29.21
N GLY A 129 21.92 -3.96 -29.78
CA GLY A 129 21.00 -4.98 -30.27
C GLY A 129 21.42 -5.47 -31.66
N SER A 130 22.39 -6.39 -31.73
CA SER A 130 22.48 -7.41 -32.80
C SER A 130 23.64 -8.40 -32.69
N ASP A 131 24.63 -8.22 -31.81
CA ASP A 131 25.56 -9.30 -31.46
C ASP A 131 26.27 -8.98 -30.13
N LEU A 132 25.97 -9.74 -29.07
CA LEU A 132 26.72 -9.60 -27.82
C LEU A 132 28.19 -10.03 -28.07
N PRO A 133 29.20 -9.31 -27.56
CA PRO A 133 30.60 -9.71 -27.67
C PRO A 133 30.80 -11.12 -27.11
N PHE A 134 31.62 -11.93 -27.78
CA PHE A 134 31.89 -13.33 -27.40
C PHE A 134 32.22 -13.49 -25.90
N ASP A 135 33.06 -12.60 -25.36
CA ASP A 135 33.48 -12.63 -23.96
C ASP A 135 32.31 -12.42 -22.97
N GLU A 136 31.32 -11.61 -23.36
CA GLU A 136 30.16 -11.32 -22.51
C GLU A 136 29.15 -12.46 -22.51
N LYS A 137 29.01 -13.18 -23.64
CA LYS A 137 28.20 -14.41 -23.74
C LYS A 137 28.77 -15.50 -22.82
N LEU A 138 30.09 -15.70 -22.81
CA LEU A 138 30.75 -16.67 -21.93
C LEU A 138 30.61 -16.31 -20.43
N ARG A 139 30.71 -15.01 -20.09
CA ARG A 139 30.56 -14.55 -18.70
C ARG A 139 29.15 -14.81 -18.16
N ARG A 140 28.11 -14.53 -18.96
CA ARG A 140 26.72 -14.82 -18.58
C ARG A 140 26.48 -16.33 -18.45
N LEU A 141 27.01 -17.12 -19.38
CA LEU A 141 26.86 -18.58 -19.34
C LEU A 141 27.49 -19.18 -18.07
N HIS A 142 28.65 -18.67 -17.66
CA HIS A 142 29.28 -19.05 -16.40
C HIS A 142 28.45 -18.67 -15.17
N ALA A 143 27.87 -17.46 -15.15
CA ALA A 143 27.01 -17.02 -14.05
C ALA A 143 25.77 -17.92 -13.90
N LEU A 144 25.14 -18.30 -15.01
CA LEU A 144 23.98 -19.21 -15.01
C LEU A 144 24.30 -20.62 -14.50
N ARG A 145 25.53 -21.10 -14.71
CA ARG A 145 26.02 -22.36 -14.12
C ARG A 145 26.23 -22.21 -12.61
N GLU A 146 26.85 -21.12 -12.16
CA GLU A 146 27.09 -20.88 -10.73
C GLU A 146 25.80 -20.71 -9.93
N GLU A 147 24.76 -20.13 -10.54
CA GLU A 147 23.41 -20.01 -9.99
C GLU A 147 22.65 -21.34 -9.99
N GLY A 148 23.21 -22.41 -10.57
CA GLY A 148 22.60 -23.74 -10.65
C GLY A 148 21.42 -23.83 -11.63
N ILE A 149 21.28 -22.84 -12.51
CA ILE A 149 20.20 -22.76 -13.50
C ILE A 149 20.49 -23.68 -14.68
N LEU A 150 21.76 -23.82 -15.05
CA LEU A 150 22.23 -24.75 -16.08
C LEU A 150 22.88 -25.98 -15.46
N THR A 151 22.53 -27.15 -15.98
CA THR A 151 23.27 -28.38 -15.67
C THR A 151 24.63 -28.39 -16.39
N GLU A 152 25.59 -29.18 -15.88
CA GLU A 152 26.95 -29.22 -16.46
C GLU A 152 26.93 -29.59 -17.95
N GLU A 153 26.04 -30.50 -18.34
CA GLU A 153 25.91 -30.97 -19.72
C GLU A 153 25.40 -29.85 -20.65
N GLU A 154 24.43 -29.06 -20.19
CA GLU A 154 23.87 -27.93 -20.95
C GLU A 154 24.87 -26.78 -21.06
N TYR A 155 25.60 -26.49 -19.98
CA TYR A 155 26.65 -25.49 -19.98
C TYR A 155 27.75 -25.82 -21.01
N GLN A 156 28.21 -27.08 -21.07
CA GLN A 156 29.26 -27.47 -22.03
C GLN A 156 28.76 -27.42 -23.47
N ARG A 157 27.49 -27.76 -23.72
CA ARG A 157 26.87 -27.70 -25.04
C ARG A 157 26.76 -26.27 -25.55
N GLU A 158 26.21 -25.35 -24.75
CA GLU A 158 26.09 -23.95 -25.14
C GLU A 158 27.44 -23.26 -25.27
N LYS A 159 28.42 -23.62 -24.42
CA LYS A 159 29.79 -23.12 -24.54
C LYS A 159 30.43 -23.52 -25.86
N GLN A 160 30.26 -24.77 -26.30
CA GLN A 160 30.78 -25.22 -27.60
C GLN A 160 30.08 -24.52 -28.76
N GLU A 161 28.77 -24.33 -28.69
CA GLU A 161 28.03 -23.61 -29.73
C GLU A 161 28.49 -22.14 -29.87
N ILE A 162 28.81 -21.48 -28.75
CA ILE A 162 29.36 -20.11 -28.75
C ILE A 162 30.80 -20.09 -29.33
N LEU A 163 31.61 -21.12 -29.06
CA LEU A 163 32.97 -21.25 -29.60
C LEU A 163 32.98 -21.53 -31.11
N ASP A 164 32.07 -22.38 -31.60
CA ASP A 164 31.98 -22.74 -33.03
C ASP A 164 31.37 -21.62 -33.89
N ARG A 165 30.65 -20.69 -33.26
CA ARG A 165 29.97 -19.55 -33.92
C ARG A 165 30.82 -18.27 -33.95
N SER A 166 31.98 -18.26 -33.28
CA SER A 166 32.92 -17.12 -33.23
C SER A 166 34.09 -17.30 -34.17
#